data_AF-A0A4U5MYZ8-F1
#
_entry.id   AF-A0A4U5MYZ8-F1
#
_cell.length_a   1.000
_cell.length_b   1.000
_cell.length_c   1.000
_cell.angle_alpha   90.00
_cell.angle_beta   90.00
_cell.angle_gamma   90.00
#
_symmetry.space_group_name_H-M   'P 1'
#
loop_
_entity.id
_entity.type
_entity.pdbx_description
1 polymer ?
#
loop_
_entity_poly.entity_id
_entity_poly.type
_entity_poly.pdbx_seq_one_letter_code
_entity_poly.pdbx_strand_id
1 'polypeptide(L)'
;MQAQKESPPDMQCKDKFLLQSVVAPDGTTTNKITSEMFNKEGDKVVEEFKLRASVLENGYQDSSLLDAVSRTLEEPKEKSFETWSLISRLTEEKTSALQQNQKLQHELELMRKQISKKHAGGVSLLVAFLIGLFGILVGYIFK
;
A
#
# COMPACT_ATOMS: atom_id res chain seq x y z
N MET A 1 -2.68 9.22 -18.47
CA MET A 1 -1.35 9.10 -17.85
C MET A 1 -0.56 8.09 -18.65
N GLN A 2 0.62 8.45 -19.16
CA GLN A 2 1.51 7.49 -19.82
C GLN A 2 2.34 6.77 -18.76
N ALA A 3 2.54 5.47 -18.97
CA ALA A 3 3.38 4.68 -18.09
C ALA A 3 4.84 5.10 -18.25
N GLN A 4 5.50 5.35 -17.13
CA GLN A 4 6.92 5.65 -17.10
C GLN A 4 7.73 4.41 -17.50
N LYS A 5 8.58 4.54 -18.52
CA LYS A 5 9.41 3.44 -19.05
C LYS A 5 10.69 3.19 -18.25
N GLU A 6 11.17 4.17 -17.50
CA GLU A 6 12.44 4.10 -16.76
C GLU A 6 12.39 5.02 -15.53
N SER A 7 12.87 4.57 -14.37
CA SER A 7 12.85 5.38 -13.15
C SER A 7 13.91 6.48 -13.23
N PRO A 8 13.59 7.76 -12.97
CA PRO A 8 14.58 8.82 -12.98
C PRO A 8 15.52 8.63 -11.80
N PRO A 9 16.83 8.89 -11.93
CA PRO A 9 17.82 8.63 -10.89
C PRO A 9 17.56 9.40 -9.58
N ASP A 10 16.82 10.51 -9.64
CA ASP A 10 16.44 11.32 -8.47
C ASP A 10 15.14 10.84 -7.78
N MET A 11 14.40 9.87 -8.36
CA MET A 11 13.08 9.37 -7.91
C MET A 11 11.99 10.44 -7.63
N GLN A 12 12.26 11.71 -7.90
CA GLN A 12 11.32 12.79 -7.67
C GLN A 12 10.39 12.95 -8.86
N CYS A 13 9.10 12.67 -8.65
CA CYS A 13 8.07 13.16 -9.54
C CYS A 13 7.98 14.69 -9.38
N LYS A 14 8.29 15.41 -10.45
CA LYS A 14 8.24 16.88 -10.51
C LYS A 14 6.95 17.38 -11.17
N ASP A 15 6.00 16.47 -11.37
CA ASP A 15 4.74 16.76 -12.05
C ASP A 15 3.92 17.74 -11.22
N LYS A 16 3.43 18.76 -11.91
CA LYS A 16 2.56 19.79 -11.36
C LYS A 16 1.25 19.70 -12.11
N PHE A 17 0.18 19.49 -11.38
CA PHE A 17 -1.17 19.49 -11.94
C PHE A 17 -1.88 20.75 -11.47
N LEU A 18 -2.66 21.35 -12.37
CA LEU A 18 -3.55 22.45 -12.07
C LEU A 18 -4.96 21.97 -12.36
N LEU A 19 -5.81 21.97 -11.34
CA LEU A 19 -7.23 21.75 -11.48
C LEU A 19 -7.90 23.11 -11.49
N GLN A 20 -8.68 23.40 -12.53
CA GLN A 20 -9.48 24.62 -12.61
C GLN A 20 -10.96 24.23 -12.59
N SER A 21 -11.75 24.92 -11.78
CA SER A 21 -13.19 24.75 -11.65
C SER A 21 -13.87 26.09 -11.91
N VAL A 22 -15.01 26.03 -12.60
CA VAL A 22 -15.85 27.18 -12.94
C VAL A 22 -17.30 26.76 -12.80
N VAL A 23 -18.13 27.67 -12.28
CA VAL A 23 -19.58 27.48 -12.22
C VAL A 23 -20.13 27.54 -13.64
N ALA A 24 -20.66 26.43 -14.14
CA ALA A 24 -21.30 26.38 -15.43
C ALA A 24 -22.69 27.04 -15.36
N PRO A 25 -23.08 27.87 -16.35
CA PRO A 25 -24.43 28.40 -16.45
C PRO A 25 -25.48 27.28 -16.58
N ASP A 26 -26.69 27.54 -16.10
CA ASP A 26 -27.80 26.60 -16.18
C ASP A 26 -28.09 26.17 -17.63
N GLY A 27 -28.26 24.87 -17.85
CA GLY A 27 -28.54 24.30 -19.18
C GLY A 27 -27.31 24.16 -20.08
N THR A 28 -26.09 24.31 -19.56
CA THR A 28 -24.85 24.04 -20.31
C THR A 28 -24.71 22.56 -20.59
N THR A 29 -24.68 22.19 -21.87
CA THR A 29 -24.40 20.84 -22.37
C THR A 29 -22.90 20.69 -22.69
N THR A 30 -22.37 19.46 -22.69
CA THR A 30 -20.92 19.19 -22.84
C THR A 30 -20.27 19.78 -24.09
N ASN A 31 -21.05 20.01 -25.14
CA ASN A 31 -20.64 20.64 -26.40
C ASN A 31 -20.53 22.18 -26.35
N LYS A 32 -20.95 22.83 -25.25
CA LYS A 32 -20.86 24.29 -25.06
C LYS A 32 -19.74 24.71 -24.10
N ILE A 33 -18.93 23.76 -23.63
CA ILE A 33 -17.78 24.05 -22.77
C ILE A 33 -16.68 24.65 -23.65
N THR A 34 -16.35 25.92 -23.40
CA THR A 34 -15.33 26.66 -24.14
C THR A 34 -14.19 27.11 -23.21
N SER A 35 -12.97 27.24 -23.76
CA SER A 35 -11.80 27.67 -22.97
C SER A 35 -11.98 29.05 -22.33
N GLU A 36 -12.79 29.92 -22.93
CA GLU A 36 -13.11 31.26 -22.40
C GLU A 36 -13.89 31.23 -21.07
N MET A 37 -14.45 30.08 -20.69
CA MET A 37 -15.08 29.89 -19.37
C MET A 37 -14.05 29.86 -18.24
N PHE A 38 -12.80 29.52 -18.54
CA PHE A 38 -11.70 29.41 -17.57
C PHE A 38 -10.81 30.66 -17.49
N ASN A 39 -11.13 31.71 -18.26
CA ASN A 39 -10.43 32.97 -18.17
C ASN A 39 -10.86 33.77 -16.94
N LYS A 40 -9.89 34.30 -16.18
CA LYS A 40 -10.11 35.21 -15.04
C LYS A 40 -10.46 36.64 -15.50
N GLU A 41 -11.38 36.76 -16.43
CA GLU A 41 -11.81 38.04 -17.02
C GLU A 41 -13.22 38.40 -16.49
N GLY A 42 -13.35 39.59 -15.91
CA GLY A 42 -14.65 40.09 -15.40
C GLY A 42 -15.06 39.49 -14.05
N ASP A 43 -16.37 39.30 -13.86
CA ASP A 43 -17.02 38.82 -12.62
C ASP A 43 -17.09 37.28 -12.50
N LYS A 44 -16.28 36.57 -13.29
CA LYS A 44 -16.26 35.11 -13.32
C LYS A 44 -15.36 34.56 -12.22
N VAL A 45 -15.92 33.69 -11.38
CA VAL A 45 -15.16 32.96 -10.35
C VAL A 45 -14.56 31.70 -10.96
N VAL A 46 -13.24 31.68 -11.10
CA VAL A 46 -12.45 30.49 -11.48
C VAL A 46 -11.64 30.06 -10.28
N GLU A 47 -11.98 28.89 -9.73
CA GLU A 47 -11.24 28.27 -8.64
C GLU A 47 -10.07 27.45 -9.19
N GLU A 48 -8.89 27.64 -8.62
CA GLU A 48 -7.67 26.94 -9.06
C GLU A 48 -7.07 26.16 -7.90
N PHE A 49 -6.82 24.88 -8.12
CA PHE A 49 -6.19 24.00 -7.13
C PHE A 49 -4.92 23.37 -7.72
N LYS A 50 -3.78 23.67 -7.08
CA LYS A 50 -2.47 23.21 -7.55
C LYS A 50 -2.03 21.97 -6.79
N LEU A 51 -1.90 20.87 -7.52
CA LEU A 51 -1.49 19.58 -7.00
C LEU A 51 -0.03 19.30 -7.39
N ARG A 52 0.72 18.70 -6.48
CA ARG A 52 2.07 18.16 -6.73
C ARG A 52 2.03 16.66 -6.50
N ALA A 53 2.58 15.91 -7.44
CA ALA A 53 2.75 14.47 -7.25
C ALA A 53 4.03 14.19 -6.46
N SER A 54 3.96 13.24 -5.54
CA SER A 54 5.11 12.70 -4.80
C SER A 54 5.20 11.20 -5.04
N VAL A 55 6.41 10.70 -5.24
CA VAL A 55 6.68 9.27 -5.39
C VAL A 55 6.93 8.70 -4.01
N LEU A 56 6.13 7.70 -3.62
CA LEU A 56 6.33 6.96 -2.39
C LEU A 56 7.25 5.78 -2.69
N GLU A 57 8.51 5.89 -2.29
CA GLU A 57 9.40 4.72 -2.28
C GLU A 57 9.07 3.88 -1.04
N ASN A 58 8.69 2.61 -1.28
CA ASN A 58 8.27 1.70 -0.24
C ASN A 58 9.45 1.32 0.65
N GLY A 59 9.64 2.00 1.79
CA GLY A 59 10.67 1.62 2.75
C GLY A 59 10.74 2.40 4.06
N TYR A 60 10.40 3.69 4.10
CA TYR A 60 10.52 4.47 5.34
C TYR A 60 9.30 5.38 5.55
N GLN A 61 8.63 5.15 6.69
CA GLN A 61 7.57 6.00 7.20
C GLN A 61 8.17 7.36 7.55
N ASP A 62 7.91 8.38 6.72
CA ASP A 62 8.27 9.75 7.07
C ASP A 62 7.03 10.55 7.45
N SER A 63 7.14 11.20 8.61
CA SER A 63 6.16 12.05 9.30
C SER A 63 5.59 13.16 8.40
N SER A 64 6.27 13.46 7.29
CA SER A 64 5.92 14.47 6.28
C SER A 64 4.64 14.16 5.47
N LEU A 65 4.21 12.90 5.39
CA LEU A 65 3.00 12.52 4.62
C LEU A 65 1.72 12.94 5.36
N LEU A 66 1.69 12.79 6.68
CA LEU A 66 0.55 13.21 7.49
C LEU A 66 0.38 14.73 7.47
N ASP A 67 1.49 15.47 7.41
CA ASP A 67 1.50 16.93 7.36
C ASP A 67 1.05 17.48 5.99
N ALA A 68 1.41 16.81 4.90
CA ALA A 68 0.94 17.16 3.56
C ALA A 68 -0.56 16.86 3.35
N VAL A 69 -1.05 15.75 3.90
CA VAL A 69 -2.48 15.40 3.89
C VAL A 69 -3.27 16.36 4.78
N SER A 70 -2.72 16.76 5.93
CA SER A 70 -3.33 17.75 6.83
C SER A 70 -3.43 19.13 6.18
N ARG A 71 -2.42 19.57 5.42
CA ARG A 71 -2.40 20.86 4.71
C ARG A 71 -3.29 20.91 3.46
N THR A 72 -3.70 19.76 2.92
CA THR A 72 -4.65 19.71 1.79
C THR A 72 -6.12 19.76 2.27
N LEU A 73 -6.33 19.68 3.58
CA LEU A 73 -7.63 19.64 4.23
C LEU A 73 -8.01 20.99 4.88
N GLU A 74 -7.84 22.10 4.16
CA GLU A 74 -8.60 23.32 4.48
C GLU A 74 -9.92 23.31 3.69
N GLU A 75 -10.92 22.68 4.32
CA GLU A 75 -12.41 22.79 4.22
C GLU A 75 -13.14 22.70 2.85
N PRO A 76 -14.34 22.05 2.77
CA PRO A 76 -15.56 22.47 3.49
C PRO A 76 -16.15 21.46 4.50
N LYS A 77 -16.69 22.02 5.58
CA LYS A 77 -16.86 21.49 6.95
C LYS A 77 -17.94 20.44 7.21
N GLU A 78 -18.83 20.09 6.29
CA GLU A 78 -20.06 19.36 6.68
C GLU A 78 -20.13 17.87 6.28
N LYS A 79 -19.46 17.44 5.20
CA LYS A 79 -19.34 15.99 4.86
C LYS A 79 -18.14 15.31 5.52
N SER A 80 -17.30 16.11 6.17
CA SER A 80 -16.07 15.75 6.86
C SER A 80 -16.29 14.68 7.92
N PHE A 81 -17.29 14.81 8.81
CA PHE A 81 -17.44 13.91 9.95
C PHE A 81 -17.65 12.44 9.56
N GLU A 82 -18.39 12.15 8.49
CA GLU A 82 -18.58 10.77 8.04
C GLU A 82 -17.29 10.18 7.46
N THR A 83 -16.61 10.91 6.56
CA THR A 83 -15.33 10.47 5.99
C THR A 83 -14.23 10.39 7.05
N TRP A 84 -14.16 11.32 7.98
CA TRP A 84 -13.21 11.30 9.10
C TRP A 84 -13.48 10.15 10.06
N SER A 85 -14.74 9.79 10.31
CA SER A 85 -15.09 8.62 11.10
C SER A 85 -14.70 7.31 10.40
N LEU A 86 -14.91 7.22 9.08
CA LEU A 86 -14.50 6.07 8.27
C LEU A 86 -12.99 5.96 8.19
N ILE A 87 -12.28 7.07 8.00
CA ILE A 87 -10.81 7.11 7.97
C ILE A 87 -10.26 6.74 9.35
N SER A 88 -10.84 7.24 10.43
CA SER A 88 -10.42 6.90 11.80
C SER A 88 -10.62 5.41 12.09
N ARG A 89 -11.79 4.84 11.73
CA ARG A 89 -12.04 3.40 11.85
C ARG A 89 -11.11 2.55 10.97
N LEU A 90 -10.90 2.92 9.71
CA LEU A 90 -9.97 2.19 8.83
C LEU A 90 -8.54 2.25 9.36
N THR A 91 -8.13 3.39 9.93
CA THR A 91 -6.80 3.57 10.51
C THR A 91 -6.64 2.72 11.78
N GLU A 92 -7.66 2.69 12.64
CA GLU A 92 -7.71 1.85 13.85
C GLU A 92 -7.73 0.34 13.50
N GLU A 93 -8.52 -0.06 12.50
CA GLU A 93 -8.53 -1.44 12.01
C GLU A 93 -7.18 -1.83 11.41
N LYS A 94 -6.52 -0.92 10.69
CA LYS A 94 -5.17 -1.16 10.14
C LYS A 94 -4.13 -1.33 11.24
N THR A 95 -4.14 -0.50 12.29
CA THR A 95 -3.19 -0.64 13.41
C THR A 95 -3.47 -1.91 14.21
N SER A 96 -4.74 -2.27 14.41
CA SER A 96 -5.16 -3.54 15.02
C SER A 96 -4.67 -4.76 14.23
N ALA A 97 -4.87 -4.77 12.91
CA ALA A 97 -4.41 -5.86 12.03
C ALA A 97 -2.87 -5.95 11.96
N LEU A 98 -2.16 -4.82 12.01
CA LEU A 98 -0.70 -4.79 12.10
C LEU A 98 -0.22 -5.44 13.39
N GLN A 99 -0.86 -5.10 14.53
CA GLN A 99 -0.52 -5.65 15.84
C GLN A 99 -0.79 -7.16 15.91
N GLN A 100 -1.90 -7.64 15.34
CA GLN A 100 -2.18 -9.07 15.23
C GLN A 100 -1.15 -9.80 14.37
N ASN A 101 -0.75 -9.23 13.24
CA ASN A 101 0.30 -9.81 12.39
C ASN A 101 1.63 -9.91 13.13
N GLN A 102 2.02 -8.89 13.90
CA GLN A 102 3.24 -8.94 14.72
C GLN A 102 3.19 -10.06 15.77
N LYS A 103 2.03 -10.27 16.40
CA LYS A 103 1.84 -11.38 17.34
C LYS A 103 1.97 -12.74 16.65
N LEU A 104 1.33 -12.92 15.49
CA LEU A 104 1.42 -14.16 14.71
C LEU A 104 2.86 -14.44 14.27
N GLN A 105 3.60 -13.43 13.84
CA GLN A 105 5.02 -13.57 13.50
C GLN A 105 5.84 -14.07 14.71
N HIS A 106 5.57 -13.54 15.90
CA HIS A 106 6.24 -13.98 17.12
C HIS A 106 5.87 -15.44 17.50
N GLU A 107 4.59 -15.83 17.35
CA GLU A 107 4.16 -17.22 17.55
C GLU A 107 4.83 -18.18 16.56
N LEU A 108 4.96 -17.78 15.29
CA LEU A 108 5.66 -18.55 14.26
C LEU A 108 7.16 -18.70 14.59
N GLU A 109 7.82 -17.66 15.10
CA GLU A 109 9.21 -17.76 15.52
C GLU A 109 9.41 -18.72 16.69
N LEU A 110 8.51 -18.72 17.67
CA LEU A 110 8.56 -19.64 18.79
C LEU A 110 8.35 -21.09 18.33
N MET A 111 7.38 -21.34 17.46
CA MET A 111 7.16 -22.66 16.89
C MET A 111 8.34 -23.11 16.03
N ARG A 112 8.91 -22.22 15.22
CA ARG A 112 10.12 -22.50 14.43
C ARG A 112 11.31 -22.84 15.32
N LYS A 113 11.51 -22.13 16.44
CA LYS A 113 12.55 -22.44 17.43
C LYS A 113 12.29 -23.77 18.14
N GLN A 114 11.03 -24.12 18.44
CA GLN A 114 10.67 -25.43 18.99
C GLN A 114 10.90 -26.57 17.99
N ILE A 115 10.56 -26.38 16.72
CA ILE A 115 10.81 -27.36 15.64
C ILE A 115 12.31 -27.51 15.41
N SER A 116 13.06 -26.41 15.39
CA SER A 116 14.52 -26.42 15.28
C SER A 116 15.17 -27.19 16.44
N LYS A 117 14.71 -27.01 17.68
CA LYS A 117 15.15 -27.81 18.83
C LYS A 117 14.78 -29.29 18.72
N LYS A 118 13.61 -29.62 18.16
CA LYS A 118 13.14 -31.00 17.92
C LYS A 118 13.81 -31.67 16.71
N HIS A 119 14.37 -30.90 15.78
CA HIS A 119 15.04 -31.36 14.56
C HIS A 119 16.57 -31.22 14.63
N ALA A 120 17.13 -30.86 15.78
CA ALA A 120 18.58 -30.80 16.01
C ALA A 120 19.26 -32.19 16.10
N GLY A 121 18.56 -33.27 15.75
CA GLY A 121 19.11 -34.61 15.63
C GLY A 121 19.12 -35.02 14.16
N GLY A 122 20.28 -35.44 13.66
CA GLY A 122 20.44 -35.99 12.30
C GLY A 122 19.54 -37.20 12.04
N VAL A 123 19.63 -37.75 10.82
CA VAL A 123 18.79 -38.83 10.29
C VAL A 123 18.34 -39.80 11.38
N SER A 124 17.02 -39.86 11.63
CA SER A 124 16.43 -40.68 12.69
C SER A 124 16.97 -42.11 12.60
N LEU A 125 17.55 -42.64 13.68
CA LEU A 125 18.13 -43.99 13.73
C LEU A 125 17.13 -45.05 13.25
N LEU A 126 15.83 -44.85 13.48
CA LEU A 126 14.78 -45.72 12.97
C LEU A 126 14.73 -45.74 11.44
N VAL A 127 14.88 -44.58 10.79
CA VAL A 127 14.91 -44.48 9.32
C VAL A 127 16.15 -45.18 8.77
N ALA A 128 17.33 -44.98 9.40
CA ALA A 128 18.56 -45.68 9.02
C ALA A 128 18.42 -47.21 9.18
N PHE A 129 17.79 -47.66 10.27
CA PHE A 129 17.55 -49.08 10.52
C PHE A 129 16.59 -49.71 9.50
N LEU A 130 15.50 -49.01 9.15
CA LEU A 130 14.57 -49.46 8.12
C LEU A 130 15.24 -49.58 6.76
N ILE A 131 16.04 -48.58 6.36
CA ILE A 131 16.79 -48.61 5.09
C ILE A 131 17.77 -49.79 5.07
N GLY A 132 18.47 -50.04 6.19
CA GLY A 132 19.39 -51.17 6.33
C GLY A 132 18.69 -52.53 6.19
N LEU A 133 17.56 -52.72 6.88
CA LEU A 133 16.77 -53.95 6.78
C LEU A 133 16.23 -54.17 5.36
N PHE A 134 15.74 -53.12 4.70
CA PHE A 134 15.31 -53.21 3.31
C PHE A 134 16.46 -53.56 2.38
N GLY A 135 17.65 -53.00 2.58
CA GLY A 135 18.85 -53.35 1.82
C GLY A 135 19.23 -54.82 1.97
N ILE A 136 19.16 -55.35 3.19
CA ILE A 136 19.41 -56.78 3.47
C ILE A 136 18.34 -57.65 2.81
N LEU A 137 17.06 -57.28 2.92
CA LEU A 137 15.96 -58.07 2.38
C LEU A 137 15.98 -58.09 0.84
N VAL A 138 16.19 -56.95 0.19
CA VAL A 138 16.33 -56.87 -1.27
C VAL A 138 17.58 -57.60 -1.73
N GLY A 139 18.70 -57.44 -1.01
CA GLY A 139 19.94 -58.18 -1.27
C GLY A 139 19.79 -59.69 -1.12
N TYR A 140 18.92 -60.14 -0.22
CA TYR A 140 18.60 -61.56 -0.04
C TYR A 140 17.69 -62.10 -1.15
N ILE A 141 16.74 -61.31 -1.66
CA ILE A 141 15.83 -61.75 -2.73
C ILE A 141 16.53 -61.80 -4.10
N PHE A 142 17.51 -60.91 -4.35
CA PHE A 142 18.28 -60.87 -5.60
C PHE A 142 19.53 -61.75 -5.61
N LYS A 143 19.76 -62.54 -4.55
CA LYS A 143 20.90 -63.44 -4.37
C LYS A 143 20.50 -64.88 -4.60
#